data_AF-A0A965IRB3-F1
#
_entry.id   AF-A0A965IRB3-F1
#
_cell.length_a   1.000
_cell.length_b   1.000
_cell.length_c   1.000
_cell.angle_alpha   90.00
_cell.angle_beta   90.00
_cell.angle_gamma   90.00
#
_symmetry.space_group_name_H-M   'P 1'
#
loop_
_entity.id
_entity.type
_entity.pdbx_description
1 polymer ?
#
loop_
_entity_poly.entity_id
_entity_poly.type
_entity_poly.pdbx_seq_one_letter_code
_entity_poly.pdbx_strand_id
1 'polypeptide(L)'
;MCLSPRFNQALAQIRKIENLAEVQDVLPDFYDQADAETFINLLPKIRKFFHNDESLYESLCDAIRYDERVRPLRYKVKRPVEWDDKSIVIFCGQGYEEWGPHTLDKGMGGSEEAVIYLSRELSKLGYNVTVYGEVDNVTYDTTVEPKEYNVRYLPWKQIDMRDKFNIFVSWRAPQYIEKVNAKVKLVDVHDVLPKEIVKNYPDVTYLVKTAYHSSLLPEDVDRKVIGNGIVKEQFEDKQ
;
A
#
# COMPACT_ATOMS: atom_id res chain seq x y z
N MET A 1 0.28 -14.10 -29.69
CA MET A 1 1.08 -15.34 -29.85
C MET A 1 0.84 -16.18 -28.61
N CYS A 2 0.48 -17.46 -28.75
CA CYS A 2 0.03 -18.31 -27.65
C CYS A 2 1.22 -18.67 -26.72
N LEU A 3 1.29 -18.05 -25.54
CA LEU A 3 2.36 -18.28 -24.54
C LEU A 3 2.10 -19.48 -23.62
N SER A 4 0.90 -20.08 -23.68
CA SER A 4 0.51 -21.29 -22.94
C SER A 4 1.54 -22.44 -22.96
N PRO A 5 2.28 -22.72 -24.07
CA PRO A 5 3.29 -23.78 -24.09
C PRO A 5 4.50 -23.50 -23.19
N ARG A 6 4.91 -22.23 -23.06
CA ARG A 6 6.08 -21.84 -22.25
C ARG A 6 5.75 -21.91 -20.76
N PHE A 7 4.52 -21.60 -20.39
CA PHE A 7 4.07 -21.70 -19.00
C PHE A 7 4.01 -23.16 -18.53
N ASN A 8 3.42 -24.05 -19.33
CA ASN A 8 3.41 -25.49 -19.04
C ASN A 8 4.83 -26.07 -18.96
N GLN A 9 5.76 -25.57 -19.78
CA GLN A 9 7.17 -25.95 -19.70
C GLN A 9 7.83 -25.42 -18.42
N ALA A 10 7.60 -24.17 -18.02
CA ALA A 10 8.11 -23.60 -16.78
C ALA A 10 7.57 -24.34 -15.55
N LEU A 11 6.26 -24.57 -15.50
CA LEU A 11 5.60 -25.35 -14.46
C LEU A 11 6.15 -26.78 -14.37
N ALA A 12 6.43 -27.41 -15.51
CA ALA A 12 7.06 -28.73 -15.55
C ALA A 12 8.51 -28.73 -15.05
N GLN A 13 9.24 -27.61 -15.13
CA GLN A 13 10.56 -27.49 -14.49
C GLN A 13 10.45 -27.23 -12.99
N ILE A 14 9.52 -26.36 -12.57
CA ILE A 14 9.28 -26.06 -11.15
C ILE A 14 8.85 -27.30 -10.37
N ARG A 15 7.94 -28.12 -10.94
CA ARG A 15 7.53 -29.40 -10.34
C ARG A 15 8.69 -30.37 -10.07
N LYS A 16 9.81 -30.26 -10.79
CA LYS A 16 10.99 -31.11 -10.53
C LYS A 16 11.74 -30.71 -9.27
N ILE A 17 11.53 -29.49 -8.79
CA ILE A 17 12.24 -28.89 -7.66
C ILE A 17 11.26 -28.41 -6.56
N GLU A 18 9.97 -28.75 -6.67
CA GLU A 18 8.89 -28.30 -5.76
C GLU A 18 9.05 -28.75 -4.30
N ASN A 19 9.91 -29.73 -4.06
CA ASN A 19 10.22 -30.24 -2.72
C ASN A 19 11.31 -29.43 -2.00
N LEU A 20 11.95 -28.47 -2.68
CA LEU A 20 12.89 -27.56 -2.05
C LEU A 20 12.11 -26.51 -1.25
N ALA A 21 12.57 -26.22 -0.02
CA ALA A 21 11.89 -25.28 0.87
C ALA A 21 11.78 -23.88 0.23
N GLU A 22 12.86 -23.44 -0.43
CA GLU A 22 12.91 -22.15 -1.11
C GLU A 22 11.92 -22.08 -2.28
N VAL A 23 11.52 -23.23 -2.85
CA VAL A 23 10.54 -23.31 -3.93
C VAL A 23 9.11 -23.33 -3.35
N GLN A 24 8.90 -23.99 -2.20
CA GLN A 24 7.60 -24.00 -1.51
C GLN A 24 7.15 -22.59 -1.13
N ASP A 25 8.09 -21.75 -0.69
CA ASP A 25 7.80 -20.37 -0.28
C ASP A 25 7.33 -19.49 -1.46
N VAL A 26 7.81 -19.75 -2.68
CA VAL A 26 7.50 -18.93 -3.88
C VAL A 26 6.46 -19.56 -4.81
N LEU A 27 6.08 -20.81 -4.56
CA LEU A 27 5.12 -21.56 -5.39
C LEU A 27 3.74 -20.90 -5.45
N PRO A 28 3.14 -20.43 -4.33
CA PRO A 28 1.86 -19.72 -4.35
C PRO A 28 1.90 -18.48 -5.27
N ASP A 29 2.91 -17.63 -5.11
CA ASP A 29 3.09 -16.43 -5.94
C ASP A 29 3.23 -16.78 -7.43
N PHE A 30 3.94 -17.87 -7.74
CA PHE A 30 4.09 -18.33 -9.12
C PHE A 30 2.74 -18.74 -9.73
N TYR A 31 1.90 -19.48 -8.99
CA TYR A 31 0.57 -19.87 -9.44
C TYR A 31 -0.36 -18.65 -9.59
N ASP A 32 -0.33 -17.72 -8.66
CA ASP A 32 -1.15 -16.50 -8.74
C ASP A 32 -0.77 -15.66 -9.97
N GLN A 33 0.52 -15.50 -10.25
CA GLN A 33 1.01 -14.81 -11.45
C GLN A 33 0.59 -15.53 -12.73
N ALA A 34 0.61 -16.87 -12.72
CA ALA A 34 0.21 -17.69 -13.83
C ALA A 34 -1.27 -17.56 -14.18
N ASP A 35 -2.12 -17.59 -13.16
CA ASP A 35 -3.56 -17.49 -13.30
C ASP A 35 -3.93 -16.09 -13.77
N ALA A 36 -3.28 -15.05 -13.22
CA ALA A 36 -3.41 -13.69 -13.71
C ALA A 36 -2.98 -13.58 -15.19
N GLU A 37 -1.79 -14.06 -15.56
CA GLU A 37 -1.30 -14.07 -16.96
C GLU A 37 -2.27 -14.81 -17.90
N THR A 38 -2.76 -15.97 -17.50
CA THR A 38 -3.70 -16.78 -18.29
C THR A 38 -5.00 -16.02 -18.49
N PHE A 39 -5.55 -15.44 -17.42
CA PHE A 39 -6.76 -14.64 -17.49
C PHE A 39 -6.60 -13.45 -18.43
N ILE A 40 -5.50 -12.70 -18.31
CA ILE A 40 -5.22 -11.54 -19.17
C ILE A 40 -5.17 -11.92 -20.65
N ASN A 41 -4.53 -13.06 -20.96
CA ASN A 41 -4.47 -13.57 -22.33
C ASN A 41 -5.84 -14.01 -22.87
N LEU A 42 -6.73 -14.48 -22.00
CA LEU A 42 -8.09 -14.87 -22.35
C LEU A 42 -9.06 -13.68 -22.39
N LEU A 43 -8.74 -12.58 -21.70
CA LEU A 43 -9.61 -11.41 -21.52
C LEU A 43 -10.26 -10.93 -22.83
N PRO A 44 -9.54 -10.76 -23.97
CA PRO A 44 -10.17 -10.32 -25.22
C PRO A 44 -11.21 -11.31 -25.77
N LYS A 45 -11.04 -12.61 -25.51
CA LYS A 45 -11.94 -13.66 -25.98
C LYS A 45 -13.19 -13.80 -25.10
N ILE A 46 -13.04 -13.57 -23.80
CA ILE A 46 -14.14 -13.72 -22.83
C ILE A 46 -14.97 -12.44 -22.68
N ARG A 47 -14.39 -11.26 -22.98
CA ARG A 47 -15.06 -9.95 -22.84
C ARG A 47 -16.43 -9.89 -23.53
N LYS A 48 -16.60 -10.60 -24.66
CA LYS A 48 -17.88 -10.70 -25.39
C LYS A 48 -19.01 -11.39 -24.62
N PHE A 49 -18.71 -12.12 -23.55
CA PHE A 49 -19.69 -12.79 -22.71
C PHE A 49 -20.23 -11.90 -21.59
N PHE A 50 -19.67 -10.69 -21.42
CA PHE A 50 -20.13 -9.72 -20.43
C PHE A 50 -20.94 -8.62 -21.12
N HIS A 51 -21.93 -8.08 -20.41
CA HIS A 51 -22.81 -7.04 -20.95
C HIS A 51 -22.08 -5.75 -21.29
N ASN A 52 -21.10 -5.38 -20.46
CA ASN A 52 -20.27 -4.18 -20.62
C ASN A 52 -18.99 -4.34 -19.79
N ASP A 53 -18.10 -3.34 -19.88
CA ASP A 53 -16.82 -3.33 -19.19
C ASP A 53 -16.94 -3.29 -17.66
N GLU A 54 -18.01 -2.67 -17.14
CA GLU A 54 -18.29 -2.58 -15.71
C GLU A 54 -18.65 -3.96 -15.14
N SER A 55 -19.57 -4.67 -15.77
CA SER A 55 -19.95 -6.05 -15.40
C SER A 55 -18.75 -7.00 -15.44
N LEU A 56 -17.88 -6.86 -16.45
CA LEU A 56 -16.62 -7.62 -16.52
C LEU A 56 -15.72 -7.29 -15.33
N TYR A 57 -15.48 -6.00 -15.07
CA TYR A 57 -14.58 -5.55 -14.02
C TYR A 57 -15.05 -5.95 -12.61
N GLU A 58 -16.34 -5.80 -12.31
CA GLU A 58 -16.92 -6.19 -11.02
C GLU A 58 -16.90 -7.71 -10.81
N SER A 59 -16.85 -8.52 -11.88
CA SER A 59 -16.74 -9.97 -11.80
C SER A 59 -15.31 -10.49 -11.54
N LEU A 60 -14.29 -9.61 -11.60
CA LEU A 60 -12.91 -10.00 -11.37
C LEU A 60 -12.64 -10.22 -9.87
N CYS A 61 -11.87 -11.25 -9.52
CA CYS A 61 -11.28 -11.35 -8.18
C CYS A 61 -10.19 -10.29 -7.99
N ASP A 62 -9.86 -9.97 -6.73
CA ASP A 62 -8.94 -8.88 -6.41
C ASP A 62 -7.52 -9.08 -6.99
N ALA A 63 -7.04 -10.31 -7.03
CA ALA A 63 -5.75 -10.68 -7.63
C ALA A 63 -5.62 -10.20 -9.09
N ILE A 64 -6.72 -10.24 -9.85
CA ILE A 64 -6.76 -9.82 -11.25
C ILE A 64 -7.21 -8.36 -11.38
N ARG A 65 -8.19 -7.95 -10.57
CA ARG A 65 -8.83 -6.63 -10.59
C ARG A 65 -7.83 -5.49 -10.42
N TYR A 66 -6.77 -5.72 -9.64
CA TYR A 66 -5.74 -4.72 -9.36
C TYR A 66 -4.41 -4.94 -10.11
N ASP A 67 -4.32 -5.96 -10.97
CA ASP A 67 -3.18 -6.18 -11.85
C ASP A 67 -2.97 -4.99 -12.80
N GLU A 68 -1.70 -4.57 -12.99
CA GLU A 68 -1.36 -3.40 -13.81
C GLU A 68 -1.83 -3.53 -15.26
N ARG A 69 -1.92 -4.76 -15.80
CA ARG A 69 -2.37 -5.04 -17.17
C ARG A 69 -3.87 -4.82 -17.33
N VAL A 70 -4.65 -4.92 -16.25
CA VAL A 70 -6.10 -4.62 -16.19
C VAL A 70 -6.36 -3.14 -15.91
N ARG A 71 -5.34 -2.37 -15.52
CA ARG A 71 -5.48 -0.94 -15.20
C ARG A 71 -6.26 -0.12 -16.25
N PRO A 72 -6.09 -0.32 -17.58
CA PRO A 72 -6.91 0.39 -18.57
C PRO A 72 -8.41 0.10 -18.46
N LEU A 73 -8.78 -1.15 -18.15
CA LEU A 73 -10.18 -1.54 -17.90
C LEU A 73 -10.68 -0.89 -16.61
N ARG A 74 -9.91 -0.98 -15.51
CA ARG A 74 -10.22 -0.33 -14.24
C ARG A 74 -10.48 1.16 -14.43
N TYR A 75 -9.62 1.85 -15.17
CA TYR A 75 -9.72 3.28 -15.38
C TYR A 75 -10.91 3.70 -16.24
N LYS A 76 -11.42 2.80 -17.08
CA LYS A 76 -12.63 3.02 -17.87
C LYS A 76 -13.90 2.90 -17.03
N VAL A 77 -13.88 2.05 -16.00
CA VAL A 77 -15.05 1.75 -15.16
C VAL A 77 -15.08 2.61 -13.90
N LYS A 78 -13.95 2.74 -13.19
CA LYS A 78 -13.83 3.51 -11.96
C LYS A 78 -13.45 4.95 -12.26
N ARG A 79 -14.28 5.87 -11.75
CA ARG A 79 -14.00 7.31 -11.75
C ARG A 79 -13.21 7.68 -10.51
N PRO A 80 -12.22 8.59 -10.62
CA PRO A 80 -11.55 9.14 -9.45
C PRO A 80 -12.55 9.84 -8.53
N VAL A 81 -12.29 9.79 -7.23
CA VAL A 81 -13.14 10.44 -6.21
C VAL A 81 -12.43 11.62 -5.57
N GLU A 82 -13.23 12.53 -5.00
CA GLU A 82 -12.74 13.59 -4.12
C GLU A 82 -12.95 13.16 -2.67
N TRP A 83 -11.88 13.16 -1.88
CA TRP A 83 -11.90 12.75 -0.49
C TRP A 83 -12.29 13.91 0.42
N ASP A 84 -13.00 13.59 1.51
CA ASP A 84 -13.52 14.58 2.47
C ASP A 84 -12.43 15.44 3.13
N ASP A 85 -12.80 16.64 3.58
CA ASP A 85 -11.90 17.61 4.25
C ASP A 85 -11.32 17.10 5.59
N LYS A 86 -11.88 16.02 6.14
CA LYS A 86 -11.38 15.34 7.33
C LYS A 86 -10.68 14.02 7.01
N SER A 87 -10.33 13.76 5.76
CA SER A 87 -9.62 12.54 5.37
C SER A 87 -8.10 12.67 5.44
N ILE A 88 -7.44 11.59 5.86
CA ILE A 88 -6.00 11.38 5.76
C ILE A 88 -5.76 10.03 5.10
N VAL A 89 -4.99 10.03 4.03
CA VAL A 89 -4.52 8.80 3.37
C VAL A 89 -3.03 8.61 3.67
N ILE A 90 -2.66 7.46 4.23
CA ILE A 90 -1.26 7.05 4.44
C ILE A 90 -0.97 5.91 3.46
N PHE A 91 -0.11 6.16 2.49
CA PHE A 91 0.29 5.17 1.50
C PHE A 91 1.64 4.57 1.88
N CYS A 92 1.61 3.31 2.31
CA CYS A 92 2.79 2.54 2.71
C CYS A 92 3.33 1.65 1.58
N GLY A 93 2.50 1.31 0.60
CA GLY A 93 2.91 0.44 -0.49
C GLY A 93 3.10 -1.02 -0.04
N GLN A 94 3.88 -1.76 -0.82
CA GLN A 94 4.14 -3.18 -0.59
C GLN A 94 5.04 -3.38 0.65
N GLY A 95 4.62 -4.28 1.53
CA GLY A 95 5.39 -4.72 2.70
C GLY A 95 6.11 -6.04 2.44
N TYR A 96 7.03 -6.40 3.35
CA TYR A 96 7.67 -7.72 3.32
C TYR A 96 6.75 -8.83 3.85
N GLU A 97 5.92 -8.49 4.83
CA GLU A 97 4.94 -9.36 5.46
C GLU A 97 3.63 -8.59 5.64
N GLU A 98 2.53 -9.33 5.84
CA GLU A 98 1.25 -8.75 6.17
C GLU A 98 1.32 -8.01 7.52
N TRP A 99 0.87 -6.76 7.57
CA TRP A 99 0.87 -6.00 8.81
C TRP A 99 -0.36 -5.11 8.95
N GLY A 100 -0.82 -4.97 10.19
CA GLY A 100 -1.96 -4.13 10.54
C GLY A 100 -2.29 -4.24 12.02
N PRO A 101 -3.39 -3.62 12.47
CA PRO A 101 -3.81 -3.70 13.87
C PRO A 101 -4.02 -5.15 14.35
N HIS A 102 -4.34 -6.07 13.44
CA HIS A 102 -4.56 -7.50 13.70
C HIS A 102 -3.28 -8.34 13.85
N THR A 103 -2.10 -7.75 13.62
CA THR A 103 -0.81 -8.44 13.78
C THR A 103 0.05 -7.85 14.90
N LEU A 104 -0.43 -6.82 15.62
CA LEU A 104 0.31 -6.17 16.72
C LEU A 104 0.76 -7.14 17.81
N ASP A 105 -0.04 -8.17 18.11
CA ASP A 105 0.25 -9.18 19.14
C ASP A 105 1.24 -10.26 18.69
N LYS A 106 1.45 -10.41 17.38
CA LYS A 106 2.37 -11.38 16.77
C LYS A 106 3.79 -10.82 16.60
N GLY A 107 3.95 -9.51 16.76
CA GLY A 107 5.16 -8.77 16.45
C GLY A 107 5.17 -8.28 15.00
N MET A 108 5.74 -7.10 14.78
CA MET A 108 5.95 -6.49 13.47
C MET A 108 7.12 -5.50 13.52
N GLY A 109 7.46 -4.88 12.39
CA GLY A 109 8.47 -3.83 12.34
C GLY A 109 8.03 -2.54 13.06
N GLY A 110 8.97 -1.86 13.70
CA GLY A 110 8.68 -0.66 14.51
C GLY A 110 8.18 0.55 13.69
N SER A 111 8.37 0.56 12.37
CA SER A 111 7.85 1.63 11.50
C SER A 111 6.38 1.40 11.14
N GLU A 112 6.00 0.13 11.01
CA GLU A 112 4.63 -0.34 10.81
C GLU A 112 3.81 -0.07 12.09
N GLU A 113 4.36 -0.39 13.28
CA GLU A 113 3.75 -0.03 14.57
C GLU A 113 3.52 1.48 14.70
N ALA A 114 4.52 2.28 14.32
CA ALA A 114 4.43 3.74 14.36
C ALA A 114 3.29 4.27 13.48
N VAL A 115 3.04 3.67 12.30
CA VAL A 115 1.89 4.04 11.45
C VAL A 115 0.57 3.70 12.15
N ILE A 116 0.47 2.55 12.83
CA ILE A 116 -0.75 2.17 13.55
C ILE A 116 -1.04 3.14 14.68
N TYR A 117 -0.08 3.41 15.56
CA TYR A 117 -0.29 4.33 16.68
C TYR A 117 -0.56 5.76 16.21
N LEU A 118 0.18 6.25 15.20
CA LEU A 118 -0.09 7.56 14.60
C LEU A 118 -1.52 7.64 14.05
N SER A 119 -1.97 6.60 13.35
CA SER A 119 -3.32 6.58 12.77
C SER A 119 -4.40 6.64 13.84
N ARG A 120 -4.20 5.98 14.99
CA ARG A 120 -5.11 6.07 16.14
C ARG A 120 -5.19 7.49 16.69
N GLU A 121 -4.06 8.16 16.88
CA GLU A 121 -4.03 9.53 17.40
C GLU A 121 -4.65 10.54 16.42
N LEU A 122 -4.39 10.38 15.12
CA LEU A 122 -5.04 11.18 14.08
C LEU A 122 -6.55 10.98 14.05
N SER A 123 -7.00 9.73 14.21
CA SER A 123 -8.42 9.40 14.33
C SER A 123 -9.09 10.05 15.54
N LYS A 124 -8.44 10.02 16.72
CA LYS A 124 -8.93 10.71 17.94
C LYS A 124 -9.05 12.23 17.76
N LEU A 125 -8.28 12.83 16.86
CA LEU A 125 -8.39 14.24 16.47
C LEU A 125 -9.54 14.52 15.48
N GLY A 126 -10.35 13.50 15.15
CA GLY A 126 -11.53 13.60 14.29
C GLY A 126 -11.21 13.49 12.80
N TYR A 127 -10.10 12.83 12.43
CA TYR A 127 -9.80 12.53 11.03
C TYR A 127 -10.23 11.10 10.65
N ASN A 128 -10.74 10.96 9.43
CA ASN A 128 -11.01 9.68 8.79
C ASN A 128 -9.71 9.17 8.16
N VAL A 129 -9.01 8.27 8.87
CA VAL A 129 -7.71 7.76 8.44
C VAL A 129 -7.87 6.48 7.63
N THR A 130 -7.29 6.46 6.44
CA THR A 130 -7.16 5.27 5.59
C THR A 130 -5.70 4.97 5.32
N VAL A 131 -5.25 3.77 5.67
CA VAL A 131 -3.90 3.26 5.45
C VAL A 131 -3.93 2.26 4.30
N TYR A 132 -3.09 2.47 3.29
CA TYR A 132 -2.88 1.55 2.17
C TYR A 132 -1.53 0.84 2.36
N GLY A 133 -1.55 -0.42 2.77
CA GLY A 133 -0.37 -1.20 3.13
C GLY A 133 -0.45 -2.66 2.71
N GLU A 134 0.43 -3.50 3.26
CA GLU A 134 0.44 -4.94 3.03
C GLU A 134 -0.60 -5.62 3.93
N VAL A 135 -1.85 -5.61 3.47
CA VAL A 135 -2.95 -6.38 4.06
C VAL A 135 -3.67 -7.11 2.94
N ASP A 136 -4.14 -8.33 3.19
CA ASP A 136 -4.83 -9.12 2.17
C ASP A 136 -6.26 -8.64 1.93
N ASN A 137 -6.91 -8.23 3.01
CA ASN A 137 -8.31 -7.82 3.01
C ASN A 137 -8.47 -6.50 3.75
N VAL A 138 -9.62 -5.85 3.55
CA VAL A 138 -9.96 -4.64 4.31
C VAL A 138 -10.07 -4.99 5.79
N THR A 139 -9.26 -4.35 6.62
CA THR A 139 -9.32 -4.47 8.09
C THR A 139 -9.55 -3.12 8.73
N TYR A 140 -10.03 -3.14 9.98
CA TYR A 140 -10.34 -1.93 10.73
C TYR A 140 -9.68 -2.00 12.10
N ASP A 141 -9.04 -0.92 12.50
CA ASP A 141 -8.67 -0.72 13.89
C ASP A 141 -9.87 -0.16 14.65
N THR A 142 -10.48 -1.02 15.45
CA THR A 142 -11.67 -0.70 16.26
C THR A 142 -11.35 -0.34 17.70
N THR A 143 -10.05 -0.16 18.02
CA THR A 143 -9.59 0.18 19.37
C THR A 143 -9.72 1.67 19.70
N VAL A 144 -10.06 2.50 18.71
CA VAL A 144 -10.23 3.94 18.89
C VAL A 144 -11.68 4.27 19.29
N GLU A 145 -11.84 5.04 20.37
CA GLU A 145 -13.13 5.56 20.81
C GLU A 145 -13.25 7.07 20.50
N PRO A 146 -14.43 7.54 20.04
CA PRO A 146 -15.61 6.75 19.70
C PRO A 146 -15.41 5.96 18.39
N LYS A 147 -15.99 4.76 18.31
CA LYS A 147 -15.88 3.82 17.16
C LYS A 147 -16.30 4.39 15.80
N GLU A 148 -16.91 5.58 15.75
CA GLU A 148 -17.20 6.30 14.51
C GLU A 148 -15.93 6.67 13.73
N TYR A 149 -14.77 6.75 14.40
CA TYR A 149 -13.49 7.12 13.80
C TYR A 149 -12.54 5.94 13.55
N ASN A 150 -13.04 4.71 13.41
CA ASN A 150 -12.18 3.54 13.16
C ASN A 150 -11.19 3.77 12.00
N VAL A 151 -9.92 3.43 12.23
CA VAL A 151 -8.89 3.52 11.17
C VAL A 151 -9.10 2.36 10.21
N ARG A 152 -9.14 2.65 8.91
CA ARG A 152 -9.30 1.62 7.88
C ARG A 152 -7.96 1.27 7.23
N TYR A 153 -7.71 -0.02 7.05
CA TYR A 153 -6.55 -0.55 6.35
C TYR A 153 -7.02 -1.26 5.08
N LEU A 154 -6.44 -0.93 3.93
CA LEU A 154 -6.72 -1.56 2.64
C LEU A 154 -5.44 -2.08 2.00
N PRO A 155 -5.54 -3.12 1.15
CA PRO A 155 -4.41 -3.57 0.36
C PRO A 155 -3.88 -2.42 -0.50
N TRP A 156 -2.56 -2.21 -0.50
CA TRP A 156 -1.94 -1.06 -1.16
C TRP A 156 -2.27 -0.94 -2.65
N LYS A 157 -2.50 -2.09 -3.32
CA LYS A 157 -2.86 -2.17 -4.75
C LYS A 157 -4.21 -1.53 -5.06
N GLN A 158 -5.06 -1.33 -4.05
CA GLN A 158 -6.40 -0.79 -4.21
C GLN A 158 -6.44 0.74 -4.32
N ILE A 159 -5.34 1.44 -4.04
CA ILE A 159 -5.30 2.89 -4.13
C ILE A 159 -5.51 3.35 -5.59
N ASP A 160 -6.35 4.38 -5.77
CA ASP A 160 -6.45 5.09 -7.03
C ASP A 160 -5.69 6.42 -6.94
N MET A 161 -4.47 6.43 -7.48
CA MET A 161 -3.61 7.63 -7.46
C MET A 161 -4.19 8.82 -8.25
N ARG A 162 -5.29 8.62 -8.99
CA ARG A 162 -6.02 9.68 -9.70
C ARG A 162 -6.97 10.47 -8.80
N ASP A 163 -7.28 9.95 -7.61
CA ASP A 163 -8.15 10.60 -6.65
C ASP A 163 -7.61 11.97 -6.23
N LYS A 164 -8.53 12.82 -5.77
CA LYS A 164 -8.20 14.10 -5.15
C LYS A 164 -8.28 13.97 -3.64
N PHE A 165 -7.12 13.92 -3.01
CA PHE A 165 -6.98 13.71 -1.57
C PHE A 165 -7.04 15.05 -0.80
N ASN A 166 -7.49 14.99 0.46
CA ASN A 166 -7.33 16.12 1.37
C ASN A 166 -5.89 16.17 1.92
N ILE A 167 -5.51 15.20 2.74
CA ILE A 167 -4.14 15.01 3.23
C ILE A 167 -3.63 13.67 2.72
N PHE A 168 -2.48 13.68 2.04
CA PHE A 168 -1.82 12.47 1.57
C PHE A 168 -0.42 12.37 2.19
N VAL A 169 -0.12 11.22 2.80
CA VAL A 169 1.17 10.89 3.40
C VAL A 169 1.78 9.74 2.61
N SER A 170 2.92 9.98 1.97
CA SER A 170 3.72 8.91 1.36
C SER A 170 4.75 8.42 2.38
N TRP A 171 4.66 7.15 2.77
CA TRP A 171 5.58 6.55 3.72
C TRP A 171 6.78 5.93 3.01
N ARG A 172 8.00 6.32 3.40
CA ARG A 172 9.31 5.85 2.86
C ARG A 172 9.53 6.02 1.35
N ALA A 173 8.56 6.52 0.59
CA ALA A 173 8.57 6.43 -0.87
C ALA A 173 8.18 7.77 -1.56
N PRO A 174 8.98 8.84 -1.37
CA PRO A 174 8.69 10.19 -1.86
C PRO A 174 8.32 10.27 -3.35
N GLN A 175 8.82 9.37 -4.19
CA GLN A 175 8.51 9.30 -5.61
C GLN A 175 7.01 9.17 -5.94
N TYR A 176 6.18 8.67 -5.03
CA TYR A 176 4.74 8.58 -5.25
C TYR A 176 4.02 9.92 -5.10
N ILE A 177 4.60 10.87 -4.36
CA ILE A 177 3.97 12.17 -4.08
C ILE A 177 3.82 13.06 -5.32
N GLU A 178 4.67 12.84 -6.33
CA GLU A 178 4.64 13.58 -7.59
C GLU A 178 3.38 13.29 -8.41
N LYS A 179 2.80 12.10 -8.22
CA LYS A 179 1.67 11.60 -9.01
C LYS A 179 0.31 11.84 -8.38
N VAL A 180 0.26 12.39 -7.16
CA VAL A 180 -0.99 12.57 -6.41
C VAL A 180 -1.50 14.01 -6.47
N ASN A 181 -2.82 14.13 -6.55
CA ASN A 181 -3.53 15.39 -6.38
C ASN A 181 -4.02 15.47 -4.92
N ALA A 182 -3.40 16.31 -4.10
CA ALA A 182 -3.74 16.45 -2.69
C ALA A 182 -3.66 17.90 -2.22
N LYS A 183 -4.52 18.33 -1.28
CA LYS A 183 -4.43 19.68 -0.67
C LYS A 183 -3.19 19.82 0.21
N VAL A 184 -2.82 18.76 0.92
CA VAL A 184 -1.62 18.67 1.74
C VAL A 184 -0.85 17.41 1.37
N LYS A 185 0.45 17.55 1.11
CA LYS A 185 1.36 16.46 0.73
C LYS A 185 2.47 16.32 1.75
N LEU A 186 2.56 15.15 2.36
CA LEU A 186 3.56 14.82 3.36
C LEU A 186 4.35 13.58 2.92
N VAL A 187 5.63 13.54 3.26
CA VAL A 187 6.43 12.32 3.13
C VAL A 187 6.90 11.93 4.52
N ASP A 188 6.46 10.78 5.02
CA ASP A 188 6.91 10.28 6.31
C ASP A 188 8.12 9.35 6.15
N VAL A 189 9.29 9.86 6.52
CA VAL A 189 10.58 9.20 6.27
C VAL A 189 11.03 8.48 7.53
N HIS A 190 11.03 7.15 7.49
CA HIS A 190 11.47 6.30 8.59
C HIS A 190 12.93 5.86 8.46
N ASP A 191 13.47 5.84 7.24
CA ASP A 191 14.81 5.35 6.93
C ASP A 191 15.68 6.39 6.24
N VAL A 192 16.99 6.15 6.19
CA VAL A 192 17.88 6.93 5.32
C VAL A 192 17.64 6.50 3.87
N LEU A 193 16.99 7.37 3.11
CA LEU A 193 16.64 7.10 1.71
C LEU A 193 17.79 7.47 0.75
N PRO A 194 17.89 6.81 -0.42
CA PRO A 194 18.80 7.22 -1.49
C PRO A 194 18.59 8.67 -1.91
N LYS A 195 19.69 9.38 -2.21
CA LYS A 195 19.63 10.81 -2.57
C LYS A 195 18.89 11.05 -3.89
N GLU A 196 18.80 10.04 -4.74
CA GLU A 196 18.14 10.11 -6.04
C GLU A 196 16.61 10.19 -5.91
N ILE A 197 16.04 9.72 -4.79
CA ILE A 197 14.59 9.74 -4.55
C ILE A 197 14.16 10.86 -3.62
N VAL A 198 15.07 11.41 -2.80
CA VAL A 198 14.81 12.57 -1.95
C VAL A 198 15.19 13.83 -2.71
N LYS A 199 14.18 14.55 -3.20
CA LYS A 199 14.35 15.83 -3.92
C LYS A 199 13.31 16.83 -3.42
N ASN A 200 13.49 18.10 -3.77
CA ASN A 200 12.51 19.13 -3.48
C ASN A 200 11.28 18.97 -4.39
N TYR A 201 10.28 18.23 -3.92
CA TYR A 201 8.97 18.14 -4.56
C TYR A 201 8.13 19.38 -4.23
N PRO A 202 7.42 19.98 -5.20
CA PRO A 202 6.58 21.14 -4.95
C PRO A 202 5.51 20.87 -3.88
N ASP A 203 5.39 21.79 -2.92
CA ASP A 203 4.38 21.79 -1.86
C ASP A 203 4.39 20.52 -0.97
N VAL A 204 5.58 19.93 -0.76
CA VAL A 204 5.77 18.73 0.07
C VAL A 204 6.58 19.05 1.32
N THR A 205 6.07 18.61 2.47
CA THR A 205 6.83 18.62 3.73
C THR A 205 7.30 17.21 4.07
N TYR A 206 8.59 17.05 4.34
CA TYR A 206 9.19 15.81 4.83
C TYR A 206 9.09 15.71 6.36
N LEU A 207 8.56 14.61 6.87
CA LEU A 207 8.53 14.29 8.30
C LEU A 207 9.73 13.37 8.59
N VAL A 208 10.65 13.83 9.42
CA VAL A 208 11.90 13.11 9.75
C VAL A 208 12.00 12.86 11.24
N LYS A 209 12.68 11.78 11.63
CA LYS A 209 12.53 11.24 13.00
C LYS A 209 13.36 11.96 14.05
N THR A 210 14.49 12.54 13.65
CA THR A 210 15.43 13.24 14.54
C THR A 210 16.10 14.41 13.81
N ALA A 211 16.76 15.30 14.57
CA ALA A 211 17.60 16.35 14.00
C ALA A 211 18.75 15.77 13.15
N TYR A 212 19.33 14.63 13.58
CA TYR A 212 20.35 13.93 12.80
C TYR A 212 19.80 13.44 11.46
N HIS A 213 18.64 12.78 11.46
CA HIS A 213 17.98 12.35 10.23
C HIS A 213 17.69 13.55 9.30
N SER A 214 17.19 14.66 9.87
CA SER A 214 16.96 15.91 9.14
C SER A 214 18.20 16.40 8.38
N SER A 215 19.39 16.30 8.98
CA SER A 215 20.66 16.73 8.38
C SER A 215 21.13 15.88 7.20
N LEU A 216 20.54 14.70 6.98
CA LEU A 216 20.87 13.82 5.85
C LEU A 216 20.11 14.18 4.57
N LEU A 217 19.02 14.96 4.68
CA LEU A 217 18.20 15.38 3.54
C LEU A 217 18.80 16.62 2.84
N PRO A 218 18.57 16.82 1.53
CA PRO A 218 19.03 18.01 0.81
C PRO A 218 18.53 19.31 1.43
N GLU A 219 19.37 20.35 1.53
CA GLU A 219 19.03 21.59 2.26
C GLU A 219 17.77 22.30 1.73
N ASP A 220 17.42 22.11 0.47
CA ASP A 220 16.32 22.80 -0.20
C ASP A 220 14.93 22.15 -0.01
N VAL A 221 14.83 21.04 0.74
CA VAL A 221 13.52 20.43 1.06
C VAL A 221 12.91 21.00 2.34
N ASP A 222 11.59 21.22 2.34
CA ASP A 222 10.84 21.54 3.56
C ASP A 222 10.71 20.30 4.45
N ARG A 223 10.93 20.46 5.76
CA ARG A 223 10.95 19.34 6.69
C ARG A 223 10.61 19.71 8.12
N LYS A 224 10.04 18.74 8.84
CA LYS A 224 9.71 18.82 10.26
C LYS A 224 10.21 17.59 10.99
N VAL A 225 10.79 17.80 12.17
CA VAL A 225 11.22 16.70 13.04
C VAL A 225 10.01 16.20 13.84
N ILE A 226 9.57 14.97 13.56
CA ILE A 226 8.47 14.26 14.25
C ILE A 226 8.95 12.85 14.58
N GLY A 227 9.01 12.52 15.88
CA GLY A 227 9.46 11.21 16.34
C GLY A 227 8.53 10.06 15.95
N ASN A 228 8.98 8.82 16.14
CA ASN A 228 8.26 7.59 15.76
C ASN A 228 7.06 7.23 16.67
N GLY A 229 6.67 8.09 17.60
CA GLY A 229 5.47 7.86 18.43
C GLY A 229 5.56 6.61 19.31
N ILE A 230 6.73 6.32 19.88
CA ILE A 230 6.96 5.17 20.76
C ILE A 230 6.08 5.29 22.03
N VAL A 231 5.31 4.25 22.33
CA VAL A 231 4.57 4.12 23.60
C VAL A 231 5.53 3.60 24.66
N LYS A 232 6.01 4.49 25.53
CA LYS A 232 7.12 4.20 26.45
C LYS A 232 6.79 3.08 27.44
N GLU A 233 5.54 3.02 27.85
CA GLU A 233 5.00 2.07 28.81
C GLU A 233 5.17 0.61 28.35
N GLN A 234 5.30 0.37 27.04
CA GLN A 234 5.54 -0.96 26.47
C GLN A 234 6.95 -1.52 26.76
N PHE A 235 7.86 -0.67 27.25
CA PHE A 235 9.27 -1.01 27.49
C PHE A 235 9.65 -0.98 28.97
N GLU A 236 8.70 -0.67 29.87
CA GLU A 236 8.99 -0.50 31.31
C GLU A 236 9.11 -1.85 32.06
N ASP A 237 8.60 -2.96 31.52
CA ASP A 237 8.61 -4.29 32.15
C ASP A 237 9.78 -5.21 31.72
N LYS A 238 10.87 -4.66 31.15
CA LYS A 238 12.04 -5.45 30.72
C LYS A 238 13.34 -5.02 31.42
N GLN A 239 13.33 -4.97 32.76
CA GLN A 239 14.55 -4.94 33.58
C GLN A 239 14.67 -6.18 34.45
#